data_AF-A0A0D8XE09-F1
#
_entry.id   AF-A0A0D8XE09-F1
#
_cell.length_a   1.000
_cell.length_b   1.000
_cell.length_c   1.000
_cell.angle_alpha   90.00
_cell.angle_beta   90.00
_cell.angle_gamma   90.00
#
_symmetry.space_group_name_H-M   'P 1'
#
loop_
_entity.id
_entity.type
_entity.pdbx_description
1 polymer ?
#
loop_
_entity_poly.entity_id
_entity_poly.type
_entity_poly.pdbx_seq_one_letter_code
_entity_poly.pdbx_strand_id
1 'polypeptide(L)' 'MSNTTEIFSSFVLIENITVSMIIIATGMFGLCSNGFAIVAVFQNVALRNSFGLLCFSRSVTNIGVLLIFLLWIAPMILL' A
#
# COMPACT_ATOMS: atom_id res chain seq x y z
N MET A 1 -35.74 17.25 -7.46
CA MET A 1 -34.76 16.32 -8.05
C MET A 1 -33.31 16.82 -7.98
N SER A 2 -33.05 18.11 -7.72
CA SER A 2 -31.69 18.66 -7.53
C SER A 2 -30.99 18.19 -6.24
N ASN A 3 -31.71 18.11 -5.12
CA ASN A 3 -31.08 17.85 -3.82
C ASN A 3 -30.52 16.41 -3.71
N THR A 4 -31.14 15.44 -4.39
CA THR A 4 -30.73 14.03 -4.34
C THR A 4 -29.40 13.78 -5.07
N THR A 5 -29.13 14.50 -6.15
CA THR A 5 -27.87 14.38 -6.90
C THR A 5 -26.70 15.02 -6.15
N GLU A 6 -26.92 16.11 -5.42
CA GLU A 6 -25.87 16.76 -4.61
C GLU A 6 -25.50 15.94 -3.36
N ILE A 7 -26.49 15.31 -2.72
CA ILE A 7 -26.25 14.39 -1.60
C ILE A 7 -25.48 13.16 -2.08
N PHE A 8 -25.87 12.57 -3.22
CA PHE A 8 -25.18 11.42 -3.81
C PHE A 8 -23.72 11.75 -4.16
N SER A 9 -23.45 12.91 -4.76
CA SER A 9 -22.09 13.34 -5.09
C SER A 9 -21.22 13.57 -3.85
N SER A 10 -21.79 14.13 -2.78
CA SER A 10 -21.07 14.38 -1.53
C SER A 10 -20.70 13.08 -0.82
N PHE A 11 -21.58 12.08 -0.86
CA PHE A 11 -21.33 10.76 -0.30
C PHE A 11 -20.17 10.04 -1.02
N VAL A 12 -20.18 10.01 -2.36
CA VAL A 12 -19.12 9.40 -3.17
C VAL A 12 -17.75 10.06 -2.94
N LEU A 13 -17.71 11.39 -2.77
CA LEU A 13 -16.48 12.11 -2.46
C LEU A 13 -15.87 11.63 -1.12
N ILE A 14 -16.71 11.51 -0.08
CA ILE A 14 -16.28 11.08 1.25
C ILE A 14 -15.76 9.64 1.21
N GLU A 15 -16.42 8.75 0.47
CA GLU A 15 -15.96 7.38 0.26
C GLU A 15 -14.60 7.35 -0.43
N ASN A 16 -14.42 8.08 -1.53
CA ASN A 16 -13.16 8.15 -2.27
C ASN A 16 -12.01 8.67 -1.41
N ILE A 17 -12.26 9.73 -0.62
CA ILE A 17 -11.26 10.27 0.33
C ILE A 17 -10.90 9.21 1.38
N THR A 18 -11.89 8.52 1.94
CA THR A 18 -11.68 7.50 2.97
C THR A 18 -10.85 6.33 2.42
N VAL A 19 -11.20 5.84 1.23
CA VAL A 19 -10.48 4.74 0.57
C VAL A 19 -9.05 5.16 0.24
N SER A 20 -8.83 6.36 -0.29
CA SER A 20 -7.50 6.87 -0.61
C SER A 20 -6.62 6.96 0.65
N MET A 21 -7.16 7.45 1.76
CA MET A 21 -6.45 7.50 3.05
C MET A 21 -6.02 6.11 3.55
N ILE A 22 -6.90 5.11 3.43
CA ILE A 22 -6.58 3.73 3.85
C ILE A 22 -5.47 3.14 2.97
N ILE A 23 -5.51 3.39 1.66
CA ILE A 23 -4.52 2.90 0.70
C ILE A 23 -3.14 3.52 1.01
N ILE A 24 -3.09 4.82 1.28
CA ILE A 24 -1.85 5.52 1.64
C ILE A 24 -1.29 4.99 2.96
N ALA A 25 -2.13 4.85 4.00
CA ALA A 25 -1.70 4.34 5.30
C ALA A 25 -1.17 2.90 5.22
N THR A 26 -1.90 2.03 4.52
CA THR A 26 -1.50 0.62 4.32
C THR A 26 -0.27 0.52 3.43
N GLY A 27 -0.18 1.37 2.40
CA GLY A 27 0.98 1.53 1.53
C GLY A 27 2.26 1.82 2.31
N MET A 28 2.22 2.86 3.15
CA MET A 28 3.35 3.28 3.99
C MET A 28 3.74 2.22 5.01
N PHE A 29 2.77 1.64 5.74
CA PHE A 29 3.05 0.61 6.74
C PHE A 29 3.62 -0.66 6.11
N GLY A 30 3.08 -1.06 4.95
CA GLY A 30 3.60 -2.15 4.16
C GLY A 30 5.04 -1.90 3.68
N LEU A 31 5.34 -0.70 3.18
CA LEU A 31 6.69 -0.33 2.74
C LEU A 31 7.70 -0.41 3.89
N CYS A 32 7.36 0.15 5.05
CA CYS A 32 8.23 0.12 6.23
C CYS A 32 8.48 -1.32 6.72
N SER A 33 7.43 -2.12 6.86
CA SER A 33 7.54 -3.50 7.36
C SER A 33 8.31 -4.42 6.41
N ASN A 34 8.05 -4.35 5.10
CA ASN A 34 8.79 -5.13 4.10
C ASN A 34 10.23 -4.64 3.95
N GLY A 35 10.48 -3.33 4.06
CA GLY A 35 11.83 -2.77 4.09
C GLY A 35 12.63 -3.27 5.31
N PHE A 36 12.00 -3.28 6.48
CA PHE A 36 12.62 -3.80 7.70
C PHE A 36 12.92 -5.31 7.59
N ALA A 37 12.02 -6.10 7.01
CA ALA A 37 12.23 -7.52 6.77
C ALA A 37 13.42 -7.77 5.83
N ILE A 38 13.57 -6.98 4.77
CA ILE A 38 14.72 -7.04 3.87
C ILE A 38 16.01 -6.74 4.64
N VAL A 39 16.05 -5.62 5.39
CA VAL A 39 17.24 -5.23 6.17
C VAL A 39 17.62 -6.31 7.20
N ALA A 40 16.63 -6.88 7.90
CA ALA A 40 16.86 -7.94 8.88
C ALA A 40 17.46 -9.22 8.26
N VAL A 41 17.03 -9.59 7.04
CA VAL A 41 17.60 -10.72 6.29
C VAL A 41 19.02 -10.40 5.80
N PHE A 42 19.30 -9.17 5.38
CA PHE A 42 20.65 -8.77 4.96
C PHE A 42 21.65 -8.71 6.12
N GLN A 43 21.21 -8.26 7.30
CA GLN A 43 22.09 -8.13 8.47
C GLN A 43 22.42 -9.48 9.12
N ASN A 44 21.57 -10.50 8.97
CA ASN A 44 21.78 -11.80 9.58
C ASN A 44 22.26 -12.84 8.56
N VAL A 45 23.57 -13.09 8.53
CA VAL A 45 24.18 -14.14 7.67
C VAL A 45 23.59 -15.54 7.94
N ALA A 46 23.15 -15.82 9.17
CA ALA A 46 22.46 -17.07 9.53
C ALA A 46 21.09 -17.23 8.84
N LEU A 47 20.45 -16.13 8.41
CA LEU A 47 19.15 -16.14 7.72
C LEU A 47 19.26 -16.15 6.19
N ARG A 48 20.48 -16.10 5.60
CA ARG A 48 20.72 -16.28 4.14
C ARG A 48 20.51 -17.73 3.65
N ASN A 49 19.75 -18.52 4.39
CA ASN A 49 19.26 -19.83 3.96
C ASN A 49 18.12 -19.66 2.94
N SER A 50 17.75 -20.73 2.24
CA SER A 50 16.65 -20.75 1.24
C SER A 50 15.35 -20.10 1.77
N PHE A 51 15.10 -20.20 3.08
CA PHE A 51 13.93 -19.60 3.73
C PHE A 51 13.97 -18.07 3.80
N GLY A 52 15.12 -17.46 4.11
CA GLY A 52 15.26 -16.00 4.13
C GLY A 52 15.25 -15.38 2.72
N LEU A 53 15.73 -16.13 1.73
CA LEU A 53 15.70 -15.73 0.32
C LEU A 53 14.27 -15.76 -0.26
N LEU A 54 13.45 -16.73 0.16
CA LEU A 54 12.01 -16.76 -0.13
C LEU A 54 11.28 -15.57 0.50
N CYS A 55 11.63 -15.23 1.74
CA CYS A 55 11.04 -14.08 2.44
C CYS A 55 11.43 -12.76 1.76
N PHE A 56 12.69 -12.63 1.33
CA PHE A 56 13.19 -11.48 0.57
C PHE A 56 12.42 -11.28 -0.74
N SER A 57 12.24 -12.32 -1.54
CA SER A 57 11.49 -12.23 -2.82
C SER A 57 10.03 -11.79 -2.61
N ARG A 58 9.38 -12.31 -1.56
CA ARG A 58 8.02 -11.88 -1.18
C ARG A 58 7.99 -10.42 -0.76
N SER A 59 8.92 -9.97 0.08
CA SER A 59 8.99 -8.56 0.49
C SER A 59 9.30 -7.61 -0.65
N VAL A 60 10.16 -7.99 -1.60
CA VAL A 60 10.43 -7.22 -2.81
C VAL A 60 9.18 -7.08 -3.67
N THR A 61 8.46 -8.19 -3.89
CA THR A 61 7.19 -8.16 -4.64
C THR A 61 6.16 -7.27 -3.94
N ASN A 62 6.08 -7.35 -2.62
CA ASN A 62 5.16 -6.55 -1.82
C ASN A 62 5.48 -5.05 -1.91
N ILE A 63 6.77 -4.66 -1.86
CA ILE A 63 7.20 -3.27 -2.09
C ILE A 63 6.77 -2.77 -3.48
N GLY A 64 6.97 -3.59 -4.52
CA GLY A 64 6.56 -3.25 -5.88
C GLY A 64 5.06 -2.98 -6.01
N VAL A 65 4.24 -3.87 -5.44
CA VAL A 65 2.77 -3.72 -5.44
C VAL A 65 2.36 -2.48 -4.65
N LEU A 66 2.91 -2.27 -3.46
CA LEU A 66 2.59 -1.12 -2.61
C LEU A 66 2.95 0.21 -3.28
N LEU A 67 4.06 0.28 -4.03
CA LEU A 67 4.40 1.46 -4.83
C LEU A 67 3.37 1.75 -5.91
N ILE A 68 2.83 0.73 -6.58
CA ILE A 68 1.77 0.91 -7.59
C ILE A 68 0.48 1.42 -6.92
N PHE A 69 0.10 0.85 -5.77
CA PHE A 69 -1.05 1.34 -5.01
C PHE A 69 -0.91 2.81 -4.60
N LEU A 70 0.29 3.22 -4.17
CA LEU A 70 0.57 4.58 -3.70
C LEU A 70 0.68 5.60 -4.85
N LEU A 71 1.36 5.24 -5.95
CA LEU A 71 1.64 6.17 -7.05
C LEU A 71 0.55 6.19 -8.13
N TRP A 72 -0.28 5.14 -8.23
CA TRP A 72 -1.28 5.02 -9.29
C TRP A 72 -2.71 4.96 -8.77
N ILE A 73 -2.99 4.10 -7.80
CA ILE A 73 -4.36 3.85 -7.37
C ILE A 73 -4.88 4.99 -6.48
N ALA A 74 -4.05 5.49 -5.54
CA ALA A 74 -4.42 6.63 -4.70
C ALA A 74 -4.79 7.91 -5.49
N PRO A 75 -4.02 8.36 -6.51
CA PRO A 75 -4.42 9.52 -7.31
C PRO A 75 -5.61 9.25 -8.22
N MET A 76 -5.76 8.04 -8.77
CA MET A 76 -6.93 7.68 -9.60
C MET A 76 -8.26 7.66 -8.84
N ILE A 77 -8.22 7.51 -7.52
CA ILE A 77 -9.43 7.57 -6.67
C ILE A 77 -9.79 9.01 -6.30
N LEU A 78 -8.79 9.89 -6.23
CA LEU A 78 -8.96 11.28 -5.80
C LEU A 78 -9.25 12.25 -6.97
N LEU A 79 -8.78 11.91 -8.18
CA LEU A 79 -8.87 12.72 -9.40
C LEU A 79 -10.01 12.23 -10.30
#